data_AF-A0A7W7KG45-F1
#
_entry.id   AF-A0A7W7KG45-F1
#
_cell.length_a   1.000
_cell.length_b   1.000
_cell.length_c   1.000
_cell.angle_alpha   90.00
_cell.angle_beta   90.00
_cell.angle_gamma   90.00
#
_symmetry.space_group_name_H-M   'P 1'
#
loop_
_entity.id
_entity.type
_entity.pdbx_description
1 polymer ?
#
loop_
_entity_poly.entity_id
_entity_poly.type
_entity_poly.pdbx_seq_one_letter_code
_entity_poly.pdbx_strand_id
1 'polypeptide(L)' 'MKFSEFRRWLKAQGVIFEAGKGSHFKLTARNGRKSTFADHGAKEMPEGTRQAIIRQLGL' A
#
# COMPACT_ATOMS: atom_id res chain seq x y z
N MET A 1 9.13 -8.40 -4.10
CA MET A 1 7.91 -8.19 -4.91
C MET A 1 7.89 -6.77 -5.39
N LYS A 2 7.30 -6.51 -6.55
CA LYS A 2 7.23 -5.16 -7.11
C LYS A 2 6.17 -4.31 -6.40
N PHE A 3 6.35 -2.98 -6.41
CA PHE A 3 5.32 -2.06 -5.89
C PHE A 3 3.96 -2.27 -6.57
N SER A 4 3.95 -2.50 -7.89
CA SER A 4 2.74 -2.78 -8.66
C SER A 4 2.05 -4.11 -8.27
N GLU A 5 2.82 -5.12 -7.86
CA GLU A 5 2.29 -6.37 -7.33
C GLU A 5 1.64 -6.16 -5.96
N PHE A 6 2.33 -5.46 -5.07
CA PHE A 6 1.80 -5.16 -3.74
C PHE A 6 0.54 -4.29 -3.81
N ARG A 7 0.50 -3.30 -4.73
CA ARG A 7 -0.70 -2.49 -4.99
C ARG A 7 -1.88 -3.33 -5.44
N ARG A 8 -1.68 -4.28 -6.35
CA ARG A 8 -2.73 -5.23 -6.78
C ARG A 8 -3.21 -6.08 -5.60
N TRP A 9 -2.29 -6.57 -4.77
CA TRP A 9 -2.63 -7.36 -3.58
C TRP A 9 -3.45 -6.55 -2.56
N LEU A 10 -3.05 -5.31 -2.23
CA LEU A 10 -3.79 -4.43 -1.33
C LEU A 10 -5.21 -4.14 -1.83
N LYS A 11 -5.39 -3.91 -3.14
CA LYS A 11 -6.72 -3.75 -3.75
C LYS A 11 -7.58 -5.01 -3.58
N ALA A 12 -6.99 -6.20 -3.72
CA ALA A 12 -7.70 -7.46 -3.51
C ALA A 12 -8.15 -7.65 -2.05
N GLN A 13 -7.43 -7.08 -1.07
CA GLN A 13 -7.86 -7.01 0.34
C GLN A 13 -8.95 -5.96 0.60
N GLY A 14 -9.37 -5.21 -0.43
CA GLY A 14 -10.37 -4.15 -0.30
C GLY A 14 -9.84 -2.85 0.29
N VAL A 15 -8.52 -2.62 0.21
CA VAL A 15 -7.91 -1.33 0.60
C VAL A 15 -8.26 -0.26 -0.44
N ILE A 16 -8.76 0.88 0.04
CA ILE A 16 -9.07 2.04 -0.78
C ILE A 16 -7.81 2.89 -0.95
N PHE A 17 -7.58 3.36 -2.18
CA PHE A 17 -6.45 4.21 -2.54
C PHE A 17 -6.95 5.59 -2.93
N GLU A 18 -6.50 6.62 -2.22
CA GLU A 18 -6.77 8.03 -2.54
C GLU A 18 -5.47 8.71 -2.94
N ALA A 19 -5.52 9.56 -3.98
CA ALA A 19 -4.33 10.26 -4.44
C ALA A 19 -3.80 11.22 -3.36
N GLY A 20 -2.50 11.12 -3.07
CA GLY A 20 -1.76 12.05 -2.22
C GLY A 20 -0.93 13.03 -3.05
N LYS A 21 0.17 13.50 -2.47
CA LYS A 21 1.13 14.36 -3.18
C LYS A 21 2.10 13.50 -4.01
N GLY A 22 2.18 13.78 -5.31
CA GLY A 22 3.06 13.06 -6.24
C GLY A 22 2.64 11.60 -6.42
N SER A 23 3.59 10.68 -6.39
CA SER A 23 3.35 9.23 -6.53
C SER A 23 2.89 8.53 -5.25
N HIS A 24 2.47 9.28 -4.23
CA HIS A 24 1.97 8.71 -2.97
C HIS A 24 0.45 8.55 -2.99
N PHE A 25 -0.02 7.44 -2.43
CA PHE A 25 -1.42 7.19 -2.13
C PHE A 25 -1.65 7.15 -0.62
N LYS A 26 -2.77 7.72 -0.18
CA LYS A 26 -3.33 7.43 1.14
C LYS A 26 -4.10 6.13 1.04
N LEU A 27 -3.84 5.22 1.98
CA LEU A 27 -4.48 3.92 2.07
C LEU A 27 -5.47 3.93 3.22
N THR A 28 -6.66 3.39 2.98
CA THR A 28 -7.65 3.13 4.03
C THR A 28 -8.14 1.70 3.93
N ALA A 29 -7.90 0.90 4.97
CA ALA A 29 -8.39 -0.48 5.08
C ALA A 29 -9.84 -0.52 5.59
N ARG A 30 -10.50 -1.67 5.42
CA ARG A 30 -11.91 -1.88 5.84
C ARG A 30 -12.16 -1.67 7.34
N ASN A 31 -11.14 -1.91 8.16
CA ASN A 31 -11.16 -1.65 9.61
C ASN A 31 -10.93 -0.16 9.97
N GLY A 32 -10.89 0.74 8.97
CA GLY A 32 -10.66 2.18 9.15
C GLY A 32 -9.19 2.58 9.36
N ARG A 33 -8.26 1.62 9.44
CA ARG A 33 -6.83 1.90 9.63
C ARG A 33 -6.23 2.48 8.36
N LYS A 34 -5.23 3.34 8.54
CA LYS A 34 -4.64 4.14 7.45
C LYS A 34 -3.14 3.93 7.34
N SER A 35 -2.62 4.07 6.13
CA SER A 35 -1.19 4.07 5.82
C SER A 35 -0.92 4.94 4.59
N THR A 36 0.34 5.08 4.21
CA THR A 36 0.77 5.78 2.99
C THR A 36 1.61 4.85 2.15
N PHE A 37 1.39 4.86 0.84
CA PHE A 37 2.09 4.00 -0.11
C PHE A 37 2.68 4.82 -1.25
N ALA A 38 4.00 4.71 -1.46
CA ALA A 38 4.68 5.26 -2.61
C ALA A 38 4.62 4.26 -3.78
N ASP A 39 3.95 4.60 -4.88
CA ASP A 39 3.86 3.70 -6.03
C ASP A 39 5.03 3.94 -6.99
N HIS A 40 6.06 3.11 -6.87
CA HIS A 40 7.22 3.09 -7.79
C HIS A 40 7.09 2.02 -8.89
N GLY A 41 5.87 1.56 -9.17
CA GLY A 41 5.58 0.69 -10.31
C GLY A 41 6.35 -0.63 -10.28
N ALA A 42 7.22 -0.85 -11.27
CA ALA A 42 7.91 -2.13 -11.49
C ALA A 42 9.17 -2.34 -10.63
N LYS A 43 9.56 -1.37 -9.79
CA LYS A 43 10.71 -1.50 -8.89
C LYS A 43 10.45 -2.54 -7.80
N GLU A 44 11.48 -3.24 -7.36
CA GLU A 44 11.40 -4.12 -6.19
C GLU A 44 11.15 -3.32 -4.91
N MET A 45 10.21 -3.79 -4.11
CA MET A 45 9.84 -3.21 -2.83
C MET A 45 10.67 -3.83 -1.70
N PRO A 46 11.28 -3.02 -0.82
CA PRO A 46 11.92 -3.53 0.38
C PRO A 46 10.93 -4.26 1.28
N GLU A 47 11.32 -5.44 1.75
CA GLU A 47 10.44 -6.32 2.53
C GLU A 47 9.97 -5.66 3.84
N GLY A 48 10.84 -4.90 4.52
CA GLY A 48 10.47 -4.16 5.72
C GLY A 48 9.36 -3.12 5.49
N THR A 49 9.36 -2.45 4.33
CA THR A 49 8.30 -1.50 3.96
C THR A 49 6.98 -2.23 3.76
N ARG A 50 7.00 -3.39 3.10
CA ARG A 50 5.80 -4.22 2.87
C ARG A 50 5.17 -4.63 4.20
N GLN A 51 5.98 -5.19 5.11
CA GLN A 51 5.53 -5.64 6.42
C GLN A 51 5.00 -4.48 7.28
N ALA A 52 5.67 -3.33 7.26
CA ALA A 52 5.23 -2.14 7.99
C ALA A 52 3.83 -1.68 7.54
N ILE A 53 3.58 -1.63 6.23
CA ILE A 53 2.27 -1.23 5.69
C ILE A 53 1.18 -2.21 6.08
N ILE A 54 1.43 -3.53 5.98
CA ILE A 54 0.48 -4.58 6.39
C ILE A 54 0.12 -4.40 7.87
N ARG A 55 1.13 -4.24 8.74
CA ARG A 55 0.93 -4.03 10.19
C ARG A 55 0.14 -2.76 10.49
N GLN A 56 0.43 -1.65 9.80
CA GLN A 56 -0.29 -0.39 9.97
C GLN A 56 -1.76 -0.50 9.57
N LEU A 57 -2.05 -1.20 8.48
CA LEU A 57 -3.40 -1.46 8.00
C LEU A 57 -4.13 -2.55 8.79
N GLY A 58 -3.42 -3.32 9.62
CA GLY A 58 -4.01 -4.43 10.37
C GLY A 58 -4.57 -5.51 9.46
N LEU A 59 -3.83 -5.83 8.40
CA LEU A 59 -4.08 -6.94 7.47
C LEU A 59 -3.22 -8.15 7.81
#